data_AF-A0AAD5KR25-F1
#
_entry.id   AF-A0AAD5KR25-F1
#
_cell.length_a   1.000
_cell.length_b   1.000
_cell.length_c   1.000
_cell.angle_alpha   90.00
_cell.angle_beta   90.00
_cell.angle_gamma   90.00
#
_symmetry.space_group_name_H-M   'P 1'
#
loop_
_entity.id
_entity.type
_entity.pdbx_description
1 polymer ?
#
loop_
_entity_poly.entity_id
_entity_poly.type
_entity_poly.pdbx_seq_one_letter_code
_entity_poly.pdbx_strand_id
1 'polypeptide(L)'
;MGRAKEENGTDHDEDNAFPALAYYTARSPLDWFADSGATQHMTYNKLLLRNYKPVIPGDWIVTGIGGTNLAVHGQGDVQFITQIEGIENNVIVPNVAFVPE
;
A
#
# COMPACT_ATOMS: atom_id res chain seq x y z
N MET A 1 -15.54 -43.24 -32.61
CA MET A 1 -15.88 -41.91 -32.06
C MET A 1 -16.02 -42.00 -30.54
N GLY A 2 -14.93 -41.77 -29.81
CA GLY A 2 -14.95 -41.65 -28.34
C GLY A 2 -15.13 -40.18 -27.97
N ARG A 3 -16.11 -39.87 -27.11
CA ARG A 3 -16.38 -38.52 -26.60
C ARG A 3 -15.28 -38.13 -25.60
N ALA A 4 -14.61 -37.01 -25.83
CA ALA A 4 -13.75 -36.36 -24.83
C ALA A 4 -14.62 -35.82 -23.69
N LYS A 5 -14.19 -36.03 -22.45
CA LYS A 5 -14.76 -35.37 -21.27
C LYS A 5 -14.01 -34.05 -21.09
N GLU A 6 -14.75 -32.94 -21.02
CA GLU A 6 -14.22 -31.66 -20.57
C GLU A 6 -13.97 -31.76 -19.05
N GLU A 7 -12.71 -31.55 -18.67
CA GLU A 7 -12.30 -31.44 -17.27
C GLU A 7 -12.47 -29.97 -16.85
N ASN A 8 -13.48 -29.73 -16.03
CA ASN A 8 -13.83 -28.42 -15.51
C ASN A 8 -12.88 -28.08 -14.35
N GLY A 9 -11.72 -27.50 -14.69
CA GLY A 9 -10.74 -27.01 -13.72
C GLY A 9 -11.30 -25.80 -12.97
N THR A 10 -11.67 -25.99 -11.71
CA THR A 10 -11.97 -24.91 -10.78
C THR A 10 -10.70 -24.58 -10.01
N ASP A 11 -9.84 -23.77 -10.61
CA ASP A 11 -8.73 -23.15 -9.89
C ASP A 11 -9.31 -22.04 -9.02
N HIS A 12 -9.66 -22.39 -7.79
CA HIS A 12 -9.85 -21.41 -6.73
C HIS A 12 -8.46 -20.93 -6.31
N ASP A 13 -8.04 -19.80 -6.88
CA ASP A 13 -6.94 -19.01 -6.33
C ASP A 13 -7.33 -18.63 -4.89
N GLU A 14 -6.68 -19.27 -3.92
CA GLU A 14 -6.80 -18.90 -2.51
C GLU A 14 -6.19 -17.51 -2.33
N ASP A 15 -7.04 -16.48 -2.31
CA ASP A 15 -6.72 -15.14 -1.84
C ASP A 15 -6.28 -15.24 -0.36
N ASN A 16 -4.98 -15.44 -0.16
CA ASN A 16 -4.35 -15.45 1.15
C ASN A 16 -4.31 -14.02 1.70
N ALA A 17 -5.44 -13.56 2.24
CA ALA A 17 -5.49 -12.33 3.03
C ALA A 17 -4.56 -12.49 4.25
N PHE A 18 -3.46 -11.72 4.28
CA PHE A 18 -2.52 -11.74 5.39
C PHE A 18 -3.23 -11.41 6.71
N PRO A 19 -3.24 -12.32 7.71
CA PRO A 19 -3.97 -12.11 8.94
C PRO A 19 -3.36 -10.96 9.74
N ALA A 20 -4.18 -9.98 10.11
CA ALA A 20 -3.81 -8.80 10.88
C ALA A 20 -3.16 -9.10 12.25
N LEU A 21 -3.18 -10.36 12.72
CA LEU A 21 -2.67 -10.77 14.04
C LEU A 21 -1.14 -10.82 14.12
N ALA A 22 -0.43 -10.98 13.00
CA ALA A 22 1.04 -11.01 12.98
C ALA A 22 1.71 -9.64 13.23
N TYR A 23 0.92 -8.57 13.39
CA TYR A 23 1.36 -7.18 13.44
C TYR A 23 1.67 -6.60 14.84
N TYR A 24 1.58 -7.39 15.91
CA TYR A 24 1.79 -6.88 17.28
C TYR A 24 3.27 -6.86 17.73
N THR A 25 4.19 -7.38 16.93
CA THR A 25 5.62 -7.08 17.08
C THR A 25 5.88 -5.63 16.61
N ALA A 26 6.58 -4.84 17.42
CA ALA A 26 6.72 -3.38 17.30
C ALA A 26 6.95 -2.92 15.85
N ARG A 27 5.95 -2.26 15.27
CA ARG A 27 6.01 -1.67 13.92
C ARG A 27 7.00 -0.50 13.94
N SER A 28 7.96 -0.49 13.02
CA SER A 28 8.77 0.70 12.80
C SER A 28 7.95 1.72 12.02
N PRO A 29 8.05 3.03 12.32
CA PRO A 29 7.46 4.09 11.50
C PRO A 29 8.12 4.24 10.12
N LEU A 30 9.08 3.37 9.81
CA LEU A 30 9.75 3.24 8.51
C LEU A 30 9.37 1.94 7.78
N ASP A 31 8.50 1.09 8.34
CA ASP A 31 8.04 -0.11 7.64
C ASP A 31 7.04 0.27 6.54
N TRP A 32 7.19 -0.31 5.35
CA TRP A 32 6.31 -0.12 4.20
C TRP A 32 5.73 -1.45 3.74
N PHE A 33 4.44 -1.43 3.41
CA PHE A 33 3.70 -2.60 2.97
C PHE A 33 3.32 -2.46 1.50
N ALA A 34 3.69 -3.45 0.69
CA ALA A 34 3.25 -3.54 -0.69
C ALA A 34 1.86 -4.18 -0.72
N ASP A 35 0.89 -3.44 -1.24
CA ASP A 35 -0.49 -3.89 -1.40
C ASP A 35 -0.90 -3.64 -2.86
N SER A 36 -1.06 -4.72 -3.64
CA SER A 36 -1.47 -4.62 -5.04
C SER A 36 -2.92 -4.17 -5.22
N GLY A 37 -3.75 -4.23 -4.16
CA GLY A 37 -5.10 -3.69 -4.15
C GLY A 37 -5.16 -2.19 -3.87
N ALA A 38 -4.07 -1.59 -3.39
CA ALA A 38 -4.01 -0.16 -3.12
C ALA A 38 -3.85 0.64 -4.42
N THR A 39 -4.72 1.63 -4.62
CA THR A 39 -4.65 2.56 -5.77
C THR A 39 -3.75 3.76 -5.51
N GLN A 40 -3.29 3.97 -4.27
CA GLN A 40 -2.53 5.13 -3.84
C GLN A 40 -1.54 4.74 -2.73
N HIS A 41 -0.30 5.23 -2.83
CA HIS A 41 0.68 5.14 -1.74
C HIS A 41 0.32 6.11 -0.61
N MET A 42 0.44 5.69 0.64
CA MET A 42 0.11 6.52 1.81
C MET A 42 1.05 6.28 2.99
N THR A 43 1.19 7.28 3.84
CA THR A 43 1.93 7.19 5.11
C THR A 43 1.27 8.05 6.19
N TYR A 44 1.40 7.62 7.44
CA TYR A 44 1.07 8.44 8.61
C TYR A 44 2.27 9.26 9.11
N ASN A 45 3.46 9.02 8.58
CA ASN A 45 4.68 9.71 9.01
C ASN A 45 4.98 10.90 8.08
N LYS A 46 4.49 12.08 8.47
CA LYS A 46 4.69 13.33 7.72
C LYS A 46 6.18 13.67 7.48
N LEU A 47 7.09 13.24 8.36
CA LEU A 47 8.52 13.57 8.27
C LEU A 47 9.20 12.90 7.06
N LEU A 48 8.59 11.86 6.49
CA LEU A 48 9.10 11.19 5.29
C LEU A 48 8.79 11.97 4.00
N LEU A 49 7.83 12.90 4.05
CA LEU A 49 7.32 13.60 2.87
C LEU A 49 8.15 14.82 2.53
N ARG A 50 8.81 14.76 1.38
CA ARG A 50 9.47 15.89 0.75
C ARG A 50 8.48 16.68 -0.08
N ASN A 51 8.74 17.98 -0.23
CA ASN A 51 7.91 18.88 -1.03
C ASN A 51 6.43 18.85 -0.60
N TYR A 52 6.18 18.69 0.70
CA TYR A 52 4.83 18.49 1.24
C TYR A 52 3.89 19.63 0.84
N LYS A 53 2.75 19.24 0.27
CA LYS A 53 1.64 20.13 -0.09
C LYS A 53 0.45 19.78 0.80
N PRO A 54 0.00 20.69 1.68
CA PRO A 54 -1.18 20.44 2.50
C PRO A 54 -2.43 20.35 1.62
N VAL A 55 -3.38 19.55 2.08
CA VAL A 55 -4.72 19.42 1.51
C VAL A 55 -5.71 19.75 2.62
N ILE A 56 -6.82 20.40 2.27
CA ILE A 56 -7.87 20.71 3.24
C ILE A 56 -8.51 19.38 3.68
N PRO A 57 -8.54 19.05 4.98
CA PRO A 57 -9.15 17.81 5.44
C PRO A 57 -10.60 17.71 4.97
N GLY A 58 -10.94 16.57 4.36
CA GLY A 58 -12.27 16.31 3.80
C GLY A 58 -12.38 16.50 2.28
N ASP A 59 -11.49 17.28 1.65
CA ASP A 59 -11.49 17.45 0.18
C ASP A 59 -10.98 16.21 -0.56
N TRP A 60 -10.19 15.39 0.13
CA TRP A 60 -9.67 14.13 -0.38
C TRP A 60 -9.80 13.03 0.66
N ILE A 61 -10.58 12.00 0.32
CA ILE A 61 -10.81 10.81 1.12
C ILE A 61 -10.15 9.60 0.44
N VAL A 62 -9.44 8.81 1.23
CA VAL A 62 -9.01 7.45 0.86
C VAL A 62 -10.00 6.46 1.46
N THR A 63 -10.56 5.59 0.62
CA THR A 63 -11.50 4.55 1.03
C THR A 63 -10.81 3.20 1.12
N GLY A 64 -10.98 2.53 2.24
CA GLY A 64 -10.46 1.19 2.50
C GLY A 64 -11.56 0.13 2.50
N ILE A 65 -11.16 -1.10 2.81
CA ILE A 65 -12.07 -2.23 2.99
C ILE A 65 -13.06 -1.94 4.13
N GLY A 66 -14.29 -2.46 4.01
CA GLY A 66 -15.31 -2.36 5.06
C GLY A 66 -15.94 -0.97 5.22
N GLY A 67 -15.78 -0.07 4.23
CA GLY A 67 -16.36 1.28 4.27
C GLY A 67 -15.54 2.29 5.08
N THR A 68 -14.28 1.96 5.39
CA THR A 68 -13.35 2.87 6.06
C THR A 68 -13.06 4.08 5.17
N ASN A 69 -13.18 5.29 5.72
CA ASN A 69 -12.86 6.54 5.02
C ASN A 69 -11.86 7.35 5.85
N LEU A 70 -10.70 7.64 5.26
CA LEU A 70 -9.62 8.37 5.90
C LEU A 70 -9.37 9.69 5.17
N ALA A 71 -9.32 10.80 5.91
CA ALA A 71 -9.06 12.10 5.34
C ALA A 71 -7.57 12.28 5.05
N VAL A 72 -7.23 12.67 3.82
CA VAL A 72 -5.87 13.04 3.45
C VAL A 72 -5.61 14.47 3.87
N HIS A 73 -4.51 14.68 4.59
CA HIS A 73 -4.10 16.01 5.10
C HIS A 73 -3.03 16.67 4.21
N GLY A 74 -2.51 15.96 3.22
CA GLY A 74 -1.56 16.48 2.26
C GLY A 74 -0.91 15.38 1.44
N GLN A 75 0.05 15.75 0.60
CA GLN A 75 0.86 14.80 -0.15
C GLN A 75 2.31 15.28 -0.28
N GLY A 76 3.22 14.36 -0.57
CA GLY A 76 4.60 14.67 -0.90
C GLY A 76 5.32 13.46 -1.47
N ASP A 77 6.61 13.60 -1.72
CA ASP A 77 7.43 12.52 -2.27
C ASP A 77 8.19 11.81 -1.15
N VAL A 78 8.33 10.49 -1.23
CA VAL A 78 9.17 9.71 -0.31
C VAL A 78 10.39 9.20 -1.05
N GLN A 79 11.58 9.38 -0.46
CA GLN A 79 12.79 8.73 -0.93
C GLN A 79 12.99 7.40 -0.21
N PHE A 80 13.10 6.33 -0.98
CA PHE A 80 13.57 5.03 -0.54
C PHE A 80 15.03 4.86 -0.93
N ILE A 81 15.77 4.24 -0.02
CA ILE A 81 17.10 3.69 -0.31
C ILE A 81 16.89 2.18 -0.34
N THR A 82 17.11 1.56 -1.48
CA THR A 82 16.95 0.11 -1.68
C THR A 82 18.25 -0.50 -2.13
N GLN A 83 18.49 -1.77 -1.79
CA GLN A 83 19.66 -2.51 -2.22
C GLN A 83 19.21 -3.68 -3.09
N ILE A 84 19.66 -3.70 -4.35
CA ILE A 84 19.37 -4.78 -5.31
C ILE A 84 20.71 -5.37 -5.71
N GLU A 85 20.91 -6.67 -5.43
CA GLU A 85 22.16 -7.39 -5.73
C GLU A 85 23.42 -6.69 -5.18
N GLY A 86 23.30 -6.06 -4.00
CA GLY A 86 24.39 -5.34 -3.35
C GLY A 86 24.56 -3.88 -3.80
N ILE A 87 23.85 -3.45 -4.85
CA ILE A 87 23.90 -2.08 -5.36
C ILE A 87 22.83 -1.23 -4.68
N GLU A 88 23.24 -0.12 -4.07
CA GLU A 88 22.32 0.87 -3.52
C GLU A 88 21.66 1.69 -4.64
N ASN A 89 20.35 1.81 -4.57
CA ASN A 89 19.53 2.59 -5.47
C ASN A 89 18.69 3.57 -4.67
N ASN A 90 18.58 4.79 -5.20
CA ASN A 90 17.71 5.83 -4.65
C ASN A 90 16.44 5.91 -5.49
N VAL A 91 15.30 5.59 -4.89
CA VAL A 91 14.00 5.58 -5.56
C VAL A 91 13.12 6.65 -4.95
N ILE A 92 12.48 7.46 -5.80
CA ILE A 92 11.48 8.43 -5.36
C ILE A 92 10.10 7.84 -5.66
N VAL A 93 9.28 7.73 -4.63
CA VAL A 93 7.84 7.43 -4.77
C VAL A 93 7.10 8.76 -4.71
N PRO A 94 6.55 9.23 -5.85
CA PRO A 94 5.90 10.53 -5.90
C PRO A 94 4.49 10.48 -5.32
N ASN A 95 3.98 11.64 -4.90
CA ASN A 95 2.57 11.84 -4.54
C ASN A 95 2.04 10.87 -3.46
N VAL A 96 2.85 10.54 -2.46
CA VAL A 96 2.43 9.77 -1.29
C VAL A 96 1.48 10.62 -0.45
N ALA A 97 0.29 10.07 -0.17
CA ALA A 97 -0.72 10.73 0.66
C ALA A 97 -0.33 10.70 2.14
N PHE A 98 -0.48 11.83 2.82
CA PHE A 98 -0.39 11.94 4.26
C PHE A 98 -1.75 11.69 4.90
N VAL A 99 -1.87 10.60 5.64
CA VAL A 99 -3.08 10.24 6.40
C VAL A 99 -2.67 10.00 7.85
N PRO A 100 -2.97 10.92 8.78
CA PRO A 100 -2.62 10.75 10.18
C PRO A 100 -3.37 9.58 10.82
N GLU A 101 -2.80 9.03 11.90
CA GLU A 101 -3.50 8.08 12.79
C GLU A 101 -4.73 8.72 13.47
#